data_AF-A0A7J6GPC2-F1
#
_entry.id   AF-A0A7J6GPC2-F1
#
_cell.length_a   1.000
_cell.length_b   1.000
_cell.length_c   1.000
_cell.angle_alpha   90.00
_cell.angle_beta   90.00
_cell.angle_gamma   90.00
#
_symmetry.space_group_name_H-M   'P 1'
#
loop_
_entity.id
_entity.type
_entity.pdbx_description
1 polymer ?
#
loop_
_entity_poly.entity_id
_entity_poly.type
_entity_poly.pdbx_seq_one_letter_code
_entity_poly.pdbx_strand_id
1 'polypeptide(L)'
;MLSTPPILLKSLTFPSKKQQLNHELWRLQLDPESRKCCWSTISPQHRHFDLREFDLETTEIGLRKVPDLVFTAGSGFLDEERHAKRLAEIPIAKNSDSDTLIWKESTTRNFSVKGAYWVDQKSRFGAIDPLWNWIWDSKIHPRVSMMIWRACLKVLPTGDRLGLSTDCPVFLSVPESPIHLFARCKFASALWFSGPLPVRIDQIPGDNIADLLSNLCSSLDPPLITKMLILSGVTMDCIWKNRNILVHNTDSRFSVDTVRMEIFNKFHEMIAELDSKQRIPLQTNRLSFPRLTTERCILVDGSFKDGKFGCGMIALSKSSDEWWISTSSSLCSSALDAELQAMLLGLHWASANQWDNVSLVSDSKALVEGIRAKRSPDWKRI
;
A
#
# COMPACT_ATOMS: atom_id res chain seq x y z
N MET A 1 16.86 26.64 -28.60
CA MET A 1 16.10 27.67 -29.34
C MET A 1 14.93 26.94 -29.99
N LEU A 2 13.64 27.18 -29.73
CA LEU A 2 12.90 28.34 -29.25
C LEU A 2 11.84 27.90 -28.23
N SER A 3 11.65 28.73 -27.21
CA SER A 3 10.53 28.72 -26.27
C SER A 3 9.26 29.25 -26.94
N THR A 4 8.12 28.57 -26.75
CA THR A 4 6.78 29.15 -26.93
C THR A 4 5.89 28.81 -25.72
N PRO A 5 4.99 29.73 -25.30
CA PRO A 5 4.44 29.78 -23.94
C PRO A 5 3.13 28.99 -23.76
N PRO A 6 2.66 28.76 -22.52
CA PRO A 6 1.34 28.19 -22.25
C PRO A 6 0.21 29.18 -22.61
N ILE A 7 -0.79 28.67 -23.33
CA ILE A 7 -1.98 29.40 -23.77
C ILE A 7 -3.02 29.39 -22.64
N LEU A 8 -3.41 30.58 -22.17
CA LEU A 8 -4.56 30.85 -21.29
C LEU A 8 -5.88 30.50 -21.99
N LEU A 9 -6.68 29.62 -21.41
CA LEU A 9 -8.09 29.46 -21.78
C LEU A 9 -8.89 30.60 -21.14
N LYS A 10 -9.42 31.49 -21.99
CA LYS A 10 -10.31 32.60 -21.62
C LYS A 10 -11.60 32.07 -20.96
N SER A 11 -12.06 32.86 -19.99
CA SER A 11 -13.31 32.72 -19.22
C SER A 11 -14.52 32.33 -20.08
N LEU A 12 -15.22 31.27 -19.68
CA LEU A 12 -16.58 30.99 -20.14
C LEU A 12 -17.55 31.51 -19.07
N THR A 13 -18.13 32.69 -19.32
CA THR A 13 -19.24 33.23 -18.53
C THR A 13 -20.56 32.63 -19.02
N PHE A 14 -21.32 31.97 -18.14
CA PHE A 14 -22.71 31.58 -18.39
C PHE A 14 -23.63 32.04 -17.25
N PRO A 15 -24.91 32.35 -17.56
CA PRO A 15 -25.77 33.16 -16.71
C PRO A 15 -26.34 32.38 -15.52
N SER A 16 -26.45 33.09 -14.39
CA SER A 16 -27.01 32.58 -13.14
C SER A 16 -28.50 32.22 -13.27
N LYS A 17 -28.84 30.96 -13.07
CA LYS A 17 -30.16 30.58 -12.52
C LYS A 17 -29.95 29.74 -11.27
N LYS A 18 -30.34 30.30 -10.13
CA LYS A 18 -30.33 29.65 -8.82
C LYS A 18 -31.31 28.47 -8.85
N GLN A 19 -30.79 27.25 -8.70
CA GLN A 19 -31.52 26.14 -8.10
C GLN A 19 -30.87 25.91 -6.74
N GLN A 20 -31.64 26.16 -5.67
CA GLN A 20 -31.23 25.84 -4.30
C GLN A 20 -31.22 24.32 -4.14
N LEU A 21 -30.02 23.74 -4.17
CA LEU A 21 -29.74 22.45 -3.55
C LEU A 21 -29.37 22.74 -2.10
N ASN A 22 -30.10 22.16 -1.15
CA ASN A 22 -29.76 22.23 0.27
C ASN A 22 -28.48 21.43 0.50
N HIS A 23 -27.34 22.13 0.60
CA HIS A 23 -26.06 21.56 0.99
C HIS A 23 -25.92 21.65 2.52
N GLU A 24 -25.84 20.52 3.21
CA GLU A 24 -25.41 20.48 4.61
C GLU A 24 -23.87 20.39 4.67
N LEU A 25 -23.24 21.37 5.34
CA LEU A 25 -21.80 21.44 5.55
C LEU A 25 -21.44 20.90 6.94
N TRP A 26 -20.54 19.92 6.98
CA TRP A 26 -20.10 19.26 8.20
C TRP A 26 -18.60 19.47 8.43
N ARG A 27 -18.19 19.80 9.66
CA ARG A 27 -16.78 19.89 10.07
C ARG A 27 -16.44 18.73 10.99
N LEU A 28 -15.32 18.07 10.72
CA LEU A 28 -14.72 17.09 11.63
C LEU A 28 -13.73 17.82 12.54
N GLN A 29 -13.95 17.77 13.85
CA GLN A 29 -12.97 18.22 14.84
C GLN A 29 -12.38 17.02 15.58
N LEU A 30 -11.06 17.06 15.76
CA LEU A 30 -10.33 16.16 16.63
C LEU A 30 -10.30 16.77 18.02
N ASP A 31 -10.90 16.08 18.98
CA ASP A 31 -10.76 16.42 20.40
C ASP A 31 -9.32 16.05 20.84
N PRO A 32 -8.48 17.05 21.22
CA PRO A 32 -7.09 16.81 21.56
C PRO A 32 -6.89 15.90 22.77
N GLU A 33 -7.85 15.88 23.70
CA GLU A 33 -7.74 15.09 24.94
C GLU A 33 -8.30 13.68 24.74
N SER A 34 -9.38 13.54 23.99
CA SER A 34 -10.08 12.26 23.86
C SER A 34 -9.62 11.41 22.67
N ARG A 35 -8.86 11.98 21.71
CA ARG A 35 -8.50 11.36 20.42
C ARG A 35 -9.69 10.75 19.66
N LYS A 36 -10.90 11.27 19.87
CA LYS A 36 -12.10 10.86 19.11
C LYS A 36 -12.51 12.01 18.19
N CYS A 37 -13.05 11.65 17.02
CA CYS A 37 -13.57 12.62 16.08
C CYS A 37 -15.04 12.90 16.39
N CYS A 38 -15.42 14.17 16.51
CA CYS A 38 -16.80 14.60 16.61
C CYS A 38 -17.21 15.42 15.39
N TRP A 39 -18.42 15.18 14.91
CA TRP A 39 -19.04 15.92 13.81
C TRP A 39 -19.84 17.08 14.36
N SER A 40 -19.62 18.29 13.84
CA SER A 40 -20.45 19.46 14.15
C SER A 40 -20.97 20.13 12.87
N THR A 41 -22.19 20.67 12.98
CA THR A 41 -22.80 21.52 11.96
C THR A 41 -22.23 22.93 12.07
N ILE A 42 -21.82 23.51 10.96
CA ILE A 42 -21.26 24.86 10.92
C ILE A 42 -22.41 25.87 10.81
N SER A 43 -22.64 26.66 11.87
CA SER A 43 -23.46 27.88 11.79
C SER A 43 -22.63 29.04 11.23
N PRO A 44 -23.19 29.99 10.45
CA PRO A 44 -22.42 30.90 9.59
C PRO A 44 -21.77 32.10 10.31
N GLN A 45 -21.43 32.00 11.59
CA GLN A 45 -20.81 33.11 12.31
C GLN A 45 -19.79 32.56 13.31
N HIS A 46 -18.51 32.73 12.99
CA HIS A 46 -17.39 33.16 13.87
C HIS A 46 -16.07 32.83 13.15
N ARG A 47 -15.30 33.88 12.83
CA ARG A 47 -13.94 33.83 12.25
C ARG A 47 -12.94 34.21 13.35
N HIS A 48 -11.73 33.65 13.22
CA HIS A 48 -10.49 33.86 13.98
C HIS A 48 -10.12 32.81 15.04
N PHE A 49 -9.00 32.15 14.79
CA PHE A 49 -8.04 31.70 15.79
C PHE A 49 -6.63 31.96 15.24
N ASP A 50 -5.77 32.56 16.05
CA ASP A 50 -4.40 32.97 15.75
C ASP A 50 -3.43 31.87 16.20
N LEU A 51 -2.40 31.59 15.39
CA LEU A 51 -1.34 30.62 15.70
C LEU A 51 0.01 31.29 15.44
N ARG A 52 0.38 32.19 16.35
CA ARG A 52 1.76 32.57 16.61
C ARG A 52 2.11 32.12 18.02
N GLU A 53 2.73 30.95 18.12
CA GLU A 53 3.65 30.55 19.20
C GLU A 53 4.03 29.08 18.96
N PHE A 54 5.14 28.86 18.27
CA PHE A 54 5.97 27.67 18.46
C PHE A 54 7.39 28.03 18.00
N ASP A 55 8.16 28.47 18.99
CA ASP A 55 9.58 28.77 18.90
C ASP A 55 10.35 27.44 19.09
N LEU A 56 11.32 27.15 18.21
CA LEU A 56 12.23 26.02 18.39
C LEU A 56 13.65 26.55 18.26
N GLU A 57 14.18 26.92 19.43
CA GLU A 57 15.56 27.30 19.65
C GLU A 57 16.53 26.18 19.23
N THR A 58 17.56 26.64 18.53
CA THR A 58 18.84 25.99 18.23
C THR A 58 19.53 25.42 19.47
N THR A 59 19.97 24.17 19.42
CA THR A 59 20.94 23.63 20.38
C THR A 59 22.19 23.13 19.64
N GLU A 60 23.22 23.98 19.59
CA GLU A 60 24.60 23.59 19.31
C GLU A 60 25.14 22.78 20.50
N ILE A 61 25.63 21.57 20.26
CA ILE A 61 26.38 20.79 21.26
C ILE A 61 27.85 20.83 20.89
N GLY A 62 28.61 21.61 21.68
CA GLY A 62 30.05 21.79 21.55
C GLY A 62 30.86 20.57 21.98
N LEU A 63 31.86 20.24 21.17
CA LEU A 63 32.95 19.33 21.49
C LEU A 63 33.78 19.87 22.67
N ARG A 64 33.67 19.23 23.83
CA ARG A 64 34.61 19.42 24.95
C ARG A 64 35.39 18.12 25.22
N LYS A 65 36.71 18.22 25.03
CA LYS A 65 37.84 17.53 25.69
C LYS A 65 37.51 16.21 26.42
N VAL A 66 38.05 15.10 25.90
CA VAL A 66 38.31 13.88 26.68
C VAL A 66 39.80 13.92 27.09
N PRO A 67 40.14 14.07 28.38
CA PRO A 67 41.51 13.94 28.86
C PRO A 67 41.86 12.47 29.14
N ASP A 68 43.07 12.08 28.75
CA ASP A 68 43.96 11.09 29.37
C ASP A 68 43.31 9.84 30.00
N LEU A 69 43.20 8.75 29.21
CA LEU A 69 43.06 7.41 29.78
C LEU A 69 44.41 6.92 30.29
N VAL A 70 44.61 7.08 31.61
CA VAL A 70 45.62 6.37 32.40
C VAL A 70 45.23 4.88 32.45
N PHE A 71 46.09 4.01 31.93
CA PHE A 71 45.95 2.56 32.12
C PHE A 71 46.38 2.21 33.56
N THR A 72 45.41 1.90 34.42
CA THR A 72 45.68 1.26 35.71
C THR A 72 46.00 -0.21 35.50
N ALA A 73 47.22 -0.59 35.90
CA ALA A 73 47.71 -1.95 35.94
C ALA A 73 46.82 -2.85 36.83
N GLY A 74 46.18 -3.84 36.21
CA GLY A 74 45.45 -4.92 36.86
C GLY A 74 45.99 -6.25 36.38
N SER A 75 46.89 -6.81 37.19
CA SER A 75 47.37 -8.20 37.23
C SER A 75 46.81 -9.18 36.18
N GLY A 76 47.61 -9.41 35.15
CA GLY A 76 47.58 -10.60 34.31
C GLY A 76 48.92 -10.64 33.59
N PHE A 77 49.71 -11.67 33.84
CA PHE A 77 51.02 -11.90 33.22
C PHE A 77 50.81 -12.10 31.71
N LEU A 78 50.63 -11.00 30.99
CA LEU A 78 50.62 -10.95 29.55
C LEU A 78 52.08 -10.98 29.14
N ASP A 79 52.46 -12.03 28.44
CA ASP A 79 53.76 -12.19 27.80
C ASP A 79 53.95 -11.04 26.80
N GLU A 80 54.46 -9.91 27.31
CA GLU A 80 54.61 -8.65 26.57
C GLU A 80 55.40 -8.86 25.28
N GLU A 81 56.34 -9.81 25.29
CA GLU A 81 57.18 -10.15 24.16
C GLU A 81 56.40 -10.86 23.05
N ARG A 82 55.46 -11.75 23.41
CA ARG A 82 54.56 -12.42 22.46
C ARG A 82 53.56 -11.46 21.82
N HIS A 83 53.05 -10.49 22.59
CA HIS A 83 52.15 -9.46 22.05
C HIS A 83 52.90 -8.43 21.22
N ALA A 84 54.10 -8.01 21.62
CA ALA A 84 54.95 -7.13 20.85
C ALA A 84 55.35 -7.74 19.50
N LYS A 85 55.70 -9.04 19.46
CA LYS A 85 55.93 -9.76 18.20
C LYS A 85 54.71 -9.76 17.28
N ARG A 86 53.53 -10.05 17.81
CA ARG A 86 52.28 -10.06 17.02
C ARG A 86 51.89 -8.66 16.53
N LEU A 87 52.14 -7.62 17.32
CA LEU A 87 51.92 -6.23 16.93
C LEU A 87 52.89 -5.80 15.82
N ALA A 88 54.15 -6.24 15.89
CA ALA A 88 55.16 -5.98 14.86
C ALA A 88 54.90 -6.72 13.54
N GLU A 89 54.14 -7.82 13.58
CA GLU A 89 53.68 -8.55 12.38
C GLU A 89 52.49 -7.90 11.68
N ILE A 90 51.80 -6.93 12.30
CA ILE A 90 50.68 -6.23 11.66
C ILE A 90 51.25 -5.37 10.53
N PRO A 91 50.89 -5.63 9.26
CA PRO A 91 51.40 -4.86 8.13
C PRO A 91 50.87 -3.43 8.23
N ILE A 92 51.75 -2.48 8.55
CA ILE A 92 51.43 -1.05 8.49
C ILE A 92 51.53 -0.64 7.03
N ALA A 93 50.41 -0.16 6.46
CA ALA A 93 50.40 0.35 5.09
C ALA A 93 51.40 1.50 4.96
N LYS A 94 52.39 1.37 4.07
CA LYS A 94 53.45 2.37 3.84
C LYS A 94 52.94 3.66 3.19
N ASN A 95 51.76 3.61 2.57
CA ASN A 95 51.07 4.74 1.98
C ASN A 95 49.82 5.00 2.83
N SER A 96 49.96 5.84 3.86
CA SER A 96 48.82 6.28 4.65
C SER A 96 48.08 7.36 3.88
N ASP A 97 47.12 6.95 3.05
CA ASP A 97 45.98 7.82 2.80
C ASP A 97 45.35 8.17 4.17
N SER A 98 44.75 9.35 4.28
CA SER A 98 44.17 9.83 5.54
C SER A 98 43.21 8.79 6.13
N ASP A 99 43.31 8.58 7.45
CA ASP A 99 42.43 7.68 8.19
C ASP A 99 40.96 7.94 7.84
N THR A 100 40.23 6.86 7.52
CA THR A 100 38.82 6.93 7.14
C THR A 100 37.96 6.21 8.16
N LEU A 101 36.94 6.91 8.66
CA LEU A 101 35.97 6.32 9.57
C LEU A 101 35.08 5.34 8.80
N ILE A 102 35.14 4.06 9.18
CA ILE A 102 34.31 3.00 8.59
C ILE A 102 33.32 2.47 9.63
N TRP A 103 32.07 2.30 9.24
CA TRP A 103 31.08 1.62 10.07
C TRP A 103 31.22 0.11 9.90
N LYS A 104 31.72 -0.57 10.95
CA LYS A 104 32.02 -2.02 10.95
C LYS A 104 30.85 -2.89 10.49
N GLU A 105 29.62 -2.52 10.85
CA GLU A 105 28.40 -3.29 10.53
C GLU A 105 27.80 -2.93 9.16
N SER A 106 28.47 -2.13 8.33
CA SER A 106 28.00 -1.74 6.99
C SER A 106 28.80 -2.43 5.88
N THR A 107 28.11 -3.05 4.93
CA THR A 107 28.72 -3.59 3.69
C THR A 107 29.23 -2.48 2.77
N THR A 108 28.68 -1.27 2.85
CA THR A 108 29.10 -0.10 2.08
C THR A 108 30.09 0.79 2.82
N ARG A 109 30.54 0.38 4.01
CA ARG A 109 31.46 1.10 4.93
C ARG A 109 30.90 2.43 5.49
N ASN A 110 29.80 2.94 4.96
CA ASN A 110 29.17 4.18 5.41
C ASN A 110 28.22 3.93 6.58
N PHE A 111 28.18 4.89 7.51
CA PHE A 111 27.18 4.94 8.56
C PHE A 111 25.80 5.28 7.98
N SER A 112 24.76 4.64 8.51
CA SER A 112 23.37 5.07 8.28
C SER A 112 22.55 4.87 9.54
N VAL A 113 21.64 5.79 9.82
CA VAL A 113 20.72 5.71 10.97
C VAL A 113 19.91 4.40 10.91
N LYS A 114 19.48 3.99 9.72
CA LYS A 114 18.81 2.71 9.49
C LYS A 114 19.67 1.52 9.92
N GLY A 115 20.95 1.49 9.50
CA GLY A 115 21.87 0.40 9.87
C GLY A 115 22.15 0.35 11.37
N ALA A 116 22.38 1.51 11.99
CA ALA A 116 22.59 1.62 13.44
C ALA A 116 21.36 1.16 14.24
N TYR A 117 20.16 1.55 13.80
CA TYR A 117 18.91 1.10 14.39
C TYR A 117 18.77 -0.42 14.31
N TRP A 118 19.03 -1.06 13.17
CA TRP A 118 18.97 -2.52 13.07
C TRP A 118 19.99 -3.23 13.95
N VAL A 119 21.20 -2.67 14.11
CA VAL A 119 22.23 -3.22 15.01
C VAL A 119 21.78 -3.15 16.47
N ASP A 120 21.25 -2.01 16.91
CA ASP A 120 20.71 -1.80 18.25
C ASP A 120 19.51 -2.73 18.54
N GLN A 121 18.66 -2.94 17.54
CA GLN A 121 17.42 -3.70 17.67
C GLN A 121 17.57 -5.19 17.32
N LYS A 122 18.78 -5.69 17.03
CA LYS A 122 19.06 -7.11 16.69
C LYS A 122 18.56 -8.10 17.75
N SER A 123 18.53 -7.69 19.02
CA SER A 123 18.01 -8.53 20.11
C SER A 123 16.48 -8.56 20.19
N ARG A 124 15.82 -7.52 19.66
CA ARG A 124 14.35 -7.36 19.68
C ARG A 124 13.69 -7.98 18.45
N PHE A 125 14.28 -7.78 17.28
CA PHE A 125 13.84 -8.40 16.04
C PHE A 125 14.81 -9.54 15.76
N GLY A 126 14.36 -10.78 15.89
CA GLY A 126 15.17 -11.97 15.62
C GLY A 126 15.65 -12.03 14.15
N ALA A 127 16.11 -13.21 13.72
CA ALA A 127 16.50 -13.40 12.32
C ALA A 127 15.35 -12.94 11.38
N ILE A 128 15.68 -12.16 10.36
CA ILE A 128 14.72 -11.72 9.35
C ILE A 128 14.22 -12.97 8.65
N ASP A 129 12.96 -13.33 8.91
CA ASP A 129 12.32 -14.47 8.25
C ASP A 129 12.27 -14.20 6.73
N PRO A 130 12.94 -15.03 5.91
CA PRO A 130 12.98 -14.88 4.46
C PRO A 130 11.59 -14.82 3.82
N LEU A 131 10.60 -15.45 4.46
CA LEU A 131 9.22 -15.45 4.00
C LEU A 131 8.68 -14.03 3.80
N TRP A 132 8.96 -13.10 4.71
CA TRP A 132 8.47 -11.72 4.58
C TRP A 132 9.11 -10.99 3.41
N ASN A 133 10.39 -11.24 3.14
CA ASN A 133 11.06 -10.68 1.98
C ASN A 133 10.46 -11.22 0.68
N TRP A 134 10.08 -12.50 0.64
CA TRP A 134 9.44 -13.08 -0.54
C TRP A 134 8.02 -12.57 -0.73
N ILE A 135 7.19 -12.51 0.33
CA ILE A 135 5.80 -12.03 0.27
C ILE A 135 5.72 -10.59 -0.23
N TRP A 136 6.64 -9.73 0.21
CA TRP A 136 6.67 -8.31 -0.13
C TRP A 136 7.60 -7.97 -1.30
N ASP A 137 8.04 -8.98 -2.07
CA ASP A 137 8.79 -8.72 -3.29
C ASP A 137 7.94 -7.91 -4.27
N SER A 138 8.54 -6.86 -4.86
CA SER A 138 7.93 -5.98 -5.87
C SER A 138 7.31 -6.71 -7.08
N LYS A 139 7.72 -7.95 -7.36
CA LYS A 139 7.17 -8.82 -8.40
C LYS A 139 5.80 -9.39 -8.03
N ILE A 140 5.45 -9.45 -6.74
CA ILE A 140 4.16 -9.96 -6.30
C ILE A 140 3.18 -8.81 -6.20
N HIS A 141 2.00 -8.97 -6.81
CA HIS A 141 0.97 -7.94 -6.76
C HIS A 141 0.52 -7.69 -5.30
N PRO A 142 0.40 -6.43 -4.81
CA PRO A 142 0.12 -6.13 -3.41
C PRO A 142 -1.13 -6.83 -2.84
N ARG A 143 -2.18 -7.02 -3.66
CA ARG A 143 -3.38 -7.77 -3.27
C ARG A 143 -3.07 -9.23 -2.89
N VAL A 144 -2.17 -9.88 -3.64
CA VAL A 144 -1.72 -11.26 -3.38
C VAL A 144 -0.90 -11.29 -2.09
N SER A 145 0.07 -10.38 -1.95
CA SER A 145 0.88 -10.24 -0.73
C SER A 145 0.02 -10.02 0.51
N MET A 146 -0.99 -9.15 0.43
CA MET A 146 -1.94 -8.90 1.51
C MET A 146 -2.76 -10.14 1.87
N MET A 147 -3.23 -10.91 0.88
CA MET A 147 -3.98 -12.14 1.15
C MET A 147 -3.12 -13.15 1.90
N ILE A 148 -1.88 -13.38 1.43
CA ILE A 148 -0.92 -14.30 2.07
C ILE A 148 -0.58 -13.81 3.48
N TRP A 149 -0.23 -12.54 3.63
CA TRP A 149 0.11 -11.95 4.93
C TRP A 149 -1.04 -12.10 5.94
N ARG A 150 -2.29 -11.85 5.50
CA ARG A 150 -3.47 -12.03 6.35
C ARG A 150 -3.66 -13.49 6.78
N ALA A 151 -3.41 -14.44 5.87
CA ALA A 151 -3.47 -15.87 6.19
C ALA A 151 -2.35 -16.30 7.15
N CYS A 152 -1.11 -15.83 6.95
CA CYS A 152 0.04 -16.09 7.81
C CYS A 152 -0.19 -15.59 9.25
N LEU A 153 -0.66 -14.35 9.40
CA LEU A 153 -0.96 -13.77 10.73
C LEU A 153 -2.29 -14.25 11.30
N LYS A 154 -2.96 -15.18 10.61
CA LYS A 154 -4.28 -15.72 10.94
C LYS A 154 -5.37 -14.64 11.06
N VAL A 155 -5.19 -13.40 10.60
CA VAL A 155 -6.11 -12.25 10.79
C VAL A 155 -7.43 -12.33 10.00
N LEU A 156 -7.67 -13.42 9.30
CA LEU A 156 -8.93 -13.67 8.63
C LEU A 156 -10.00 -14.10 9.65
N PRO A 157 -11.26 -13.66 9.49
CA PRO A 157 -12.36 -14.04 10.39
C PRO A 157 -12.82 -15.49 10.16
N THR A 158 -11.97 -16.44 10.51
CA THR A 158 -12.25 -17.88 10.55
C THR A 158 -12.99 -18.25 11.85
N GLY A 159 -13.72 -19.37 11.84
CA GLY A 159 -14.51 -19.84 12.98
C GLY A 159 -13.73 -19.89 14.30
N ASP A 160 -12.50 -20.41 14.27
CA ASP A 160 -11.59 -20.44 15.43
C ASP A 160 -11.36 -19.06 16.07
N ARG A 161 -11.40 -17.98 15.29
CA ARG A 161 -11.24 -16.60 15.76
C ARG A 161 -12.52 -15.91 16.19
N LEU A 162 -13.64 -16.29 15.58
CA LEU A 162 -14.92 -15.69 15.90
C LEU A 162 -15.53 -16.26 17.19
N GLY A 163 -14.90 -17.26 17.82
CA GLY A 163 -15.41 -17.92 19.03
C GLY A 163 -16.71 -18.69 18.78
N LEU A 164 -17.10 -18.83 17.51
CA LEU A 164 -18.17 -19.68 17.07
C LEU A 164 -17.52 -21.03 16.77
N SER A 165 -17.87 -22.08 17.52
CA SER A 165 -17.47 -23.45 17.19
C SER A 165 -18.20 -23.88 15.92
N THR A 166 -17.79 -23.31 14.79
CA THR A 166 -18.36 -23.59 13.48
C THR A 166 -17.43 -24.54 12.75
N ASP A 167 -17.98 -25.69 12.38
CA ASP A 167 -17.35 -26.55 11.40
C ASP A 167 -17.03 -25.75 10.14
N CYS A 168 -15.97 -26.15 9.45
CA CYS A 168 -15.55 -25.53 8.20
C CYS A 168 -16.76 -25.47 7.23
N PRO A 169 -17.17 -24.28 6.74
CA PRO A 169 -18.35 -24.13 5.89
C PRO A 169 -18.28 -24.96 4.59
N VAL A 170 -17.06 -25.30 4.19
CA VAL A 170 -16.75 -26.11 3.01
C VAL A 170 -16.75 -27.61 3.33
N PHE A 171 -16.33 -27.99 4.54
CA PHE A 171 -16.22 -29.38 4.98
C PHE A 171 -16.64 -29.47 6.45
N LEU A 172 -17.93 -29.69 6.68
CA LEU A 172 -18.67 -29.56 7.95
C LEU A 172 -18.27 -30.56 9.07
N SER A 173 -17.02 -31.02 9.12
CA SER A 173 -16.56 -32.05 10.07
C SER A 173 -15.26 -31.71 10.78
N VAL A 174 -14.65 -30.56 10.48
CA VAL A 174 -13.39 -30.11 11.10
C VAL A 174 -13.53 -28.63 11.46
N PRO A 175 -13.07 -28.19 12.65
CA PRO A 175 -13.07 -26.79 13.02
C PRO A 175 -12.36 -25.90 11.99
N GLU A 176 -12.97 -24.75 11.68
CA GLU A 176 -12.40 -23.82 10.73
C GLU A 176 -11.18 -23.11 11.31
N SER A 177 -10.01 -23.36 10.72
CA SER A 177 -8.78 -22.59 10.94
C SER A 177 -8.14 -22.23 9.60
N PRO A 178 -7.26 -21.20 9.53
CA PRO A 178 -6.62 -20.83 8.26
C PRO A 178 -5.83 -21.98 7.61
N ILE A 179 -5.09 -22.77 8.40
CA ILE A 179 -4.33 -23.92 7.90
C ILE A 179 -5.26 -25.02 7.36
N HIS A 180 -6.37 -25.28 8.05
CA HIS A 180 -7.37 -26.22 7.55
C HIS A 180 -7.99 -25.69 6.25
N LEU A 181 -8.55 -24.48 6.28
CA LEU A 181 -9.28 -23.89 5.17
C LEU A 181 -8.45 -23.83 3.88
N PHE A 182 -7.17 -23.42 3.97
CA PHE A 182 -6.34 -23.19 2.79
C PHE A 182 -5.47 -24.38 2.36
N ALA A 183 -5.23 -25.38 3.21
CA ALA A 183 -4.32 -26.48 2.87
C ALA A 183 -4.84 -27.88 3.22
N ARG A 184 -5.44 -28.08 4.41
CA ARG A 184 -5.82 -29.42 4.89
C ARG A 184 -7.26 -29.84 4.54
N CYS A 185 -8.11 -28.89 4.16
CA CYS A 185 -9.48 -29.15 3.72
C CYS A 185 -9.43 -29.92 2.39
N LYS A 186 -10.23 -31.00 2.25
CA LYS A 186 -10.27 -31.81 1.02
C LYS A 186 -10.55 -30.98 -0.22
N PHE A 187 -11.40 -29.96 -0.09
CA PHE A 187 -11.65 -28.99 -1.15
C PHE A 187 -10.40 -28.22 -1.55
N ALA A 188 -9.68 -27.66 -0.58
CA ALA A 188 -8.43 -26.96 -0.84
C ALA A 188 -7.40 -27.91 -1.47
N SER A 189 -7.20 -29.10 -0.89
CA SER A 189 -6.26 -30.09 -1.42
C SER A 189 -6.56 -30.48 -2.87
N ALA A 190 -7.84 -30.60 -3.24
CA ALA A 190 -8.25 -30.85 -4.62
C ALA A 190 -7.89 -29.68 -5.57
N LEU A 191 -8.09 -28.43 -5.14
CA LEU A 191 -7.74 -27.25 -5.94
C LEU A 191 -6.22 -27.11 -6.13
N TRP A 192 -5.44 -27.35 -5.07
CA TRP A 192 -3.98 -27.33 -5.15
C TRP A 192 -3.43 -28.43 -6.05
N PHE A 193 -4.02 -29.64 -6.00
CA PHE A 193 -3.62 -30.75 -6.84
C PHE A 193 -4.02 -30.58 -8.32
N SER A 194 -5.13 -29.90 -8.59
CA SER A 194 -5.67 -29.70 -9.95
C SER A 194 -5.37 -28.31 -10.54
N GLY A 195 -4.57 -27.50 -9.85
CA GLY A 195 -4.21 -26.15 -10.25
C GLY A 195 -3.12 -26.08 -11.33
N PRO A 196 -2.73 -24.86 -11.75
CA PRO A 196 -1.71 -24.63 -12.79
C PRO A 196 -0.34 -25.25 -12.49
N LEU A 197 0.04 -25.26 -11.20
CA LEU A 197 1.19 -26.01 -10.72
C LEU A 197 0.67 -27.00 -9.67
N PRO A 198 0.44 -28.26 -10.04
CA PRO A 198 -0.07 -29.27 -9.13
C PRO A 198 0.82 -29.43 -7.90
N VAL A 199 0.25 -29.23 -6.71
CA VAL A 199 0.95 -29.42 -5.43
C VAL A 199 0.12 -30.29 -4.49
N ARG A 200 0.77 -31.28 -3.90
CA ARG A 200 0.24 -32.05 -2.75
C ARG A 200 0.41 -31.24 -1.47
N ILE A 201 -0.36 -30.15 -1.37
CA ILE A 201 -0.25 -29.18 -0.27
C ILE A 201 -0.51 -29.83 1.08
N ASP A 202 -1.34 -30.88 1.09
CA ASP A 202 -1.69 -31.70 2.24
C ASP A 202 -0.50 -32.45 2.83
N GLN A 203 0.57 -32.66 2.05
CA GLN A 203 1.79 -33.36 2.47
C GLN A 203 2.89 -32.40 2.92
N ILE A 204 2.76 -31.09 2.66
CA ILE A 204 3.75 -30.11 3.08
C ILE A 204 3.63 -29.91 4.61
N PRO A 205 4.73 -30.04 5.37
CA PRO A 205 4.71 -29.85 6.81
C PRO A 205 4.51 -28.37 7.18
N GLY A 206 3.86 -28.13 8.31
CA GLY A 206 3.63 -26.79 8.84
C GLY A 206 2.37 -26.71 9.70
N ASP A 207 2.51 -26.11 10.88
CA ASP A 207 1.44 -25.94 11.87
C ASP A 207 0.57 -24.71 11.58
N ASN A 208 1.11 -23.78 10.79
CA ASN A 208 0.41 -22.60 10.33
C ASN A 208 0.78 -22.29 8.86
N ILE A 209 0.11 -21.28 8.28
CA ILE A 209 0.31 -20.92 6.86
C ILE A 209 1.72 -20.39 6.61
N ALA A 210 2.34 -19.69 7.54
CA ALA A 210 3.71 -19.18 7.39
C ALA A 210 4.70 -20.35 7.30
N ASP A 211 4.66 -21.29 8.25
CA ASP A 211 5.54 -22.47 8.25
C ASP A 211 5.37 -23.30 6.97
N LEU A 212 4.11 -23.49 6.55
CA LEU A 212 3.78 -24.24 5.33
C LEU A 212 4.34 -23.56 4.08
N LEU A 213 4.22 -22.23 3.95
CA LEU A 213 4.76 -21.49 2.81
C LEU A 213 6.29 -21.44 2.82
N SER A 214 6.90 -21.30 4.00
CA SER A 214 8.35 -21.39 4.17
C SER A 214 8.88 -22.75 3.70
N ASN A 215 8.25 -23.85 4.12
CA ASN A 215 8.62 -25.20 3.70
C ASN A 215 8.32 -25.47 2.21
N LEU A 216 7.25 -24.85 1.67
CA LEU A 216 6.92 -24.94 0.25
C LEU A 216 7.98 -24.25 -0.61
N CYS A 217 8.53 -23.12 -0.15
CA CYS A 217 9.42 -22.27 -0.93
C CYS A 217 10.92 -22.52 -0.66
N SER A 218 11.28 -23.14 0.46
CA SER A 218 12.68 -23.24 0.93
C SER A 218 13.63 -23.91 -0.05
N SER A 219 13.13 -24.82 -0.88
CA SER A 219 13.92 -25.63 -1.82
C SER A 219 13.78 -25.17 -3.28
N LEU A 220 13.18 -24.00 -3.51
CA LEU A 220 12.88 -23.49 -4.85
C LEU A 220 13.80 -22.34 -5.24
N ASP A 221 14.08 -22.23 -6.54
CA ASP A 221 14.81 -21.08 -7.08
C ASP A 221 13.99 -19.78 -6.97
N PRO A 222 14.61 -18.59 -6.85
CA PRO A 222 13.90 -17.33 -6.67
C PRO A 222 12.78 -17.02 -7.69
N PRO A 223 12.93 -17.30 -9.00
CA PRO A 223 11.85 -17.13 -9.96
C PRO A 223 10.67 -18.07 -9.69
N LEU A 224 10.94 -19.28 -9.23
CA LEU A 224 9.91 -20.27 -8.92
C LEU A 224 9.22 -19.94 -7.59
N ILE A 225 9.95 -19.44 -6.59
CA ILE A 225 9.36 -18.89 -5.35
C ILE A 225 8.30 -17.83 -5.68
N THR A 226 8.63 -16.90 -6.58
CA THR A 226 7.70 -15.84 -7.00
C THR A 226 6.41 -16.45 -7.60
N LYS A 227 6.54 -17.39 -8.54
CA LYS A 227 5.40 -18.08 -9.15
C LYS A 227 4.58 -18.86 -8.12
N MET A 228 5.24 -19.56 -7.20
CA MET A 228 4.60 -20.32 -6.14
C MET A 228 3.81 -19.44 -5.17
N LEU A 229 4.35 -18.28 -4.79
CA LEU A 229 3.64 -17.33 -3.94
C LEU A 229 2.43 -16.71 -4.65
N ILE A 230 2.54 -16.42 -5.94
CA ILE A 230 1.39 -15.94 -6.74
C ILE A 230 0.29 -16.99 -6.78
N LEU A 231 0.65 -18.24 -7.10
CA LEU A 231 -0.31 -19.35 -7.06
C LEU A 231 -0.93 -19.49 -5.66
N SER A 232 -0.12 -19.34 -4.61
CA SER A 232 -0.58 -19.44 -3.23
C SER A 232 -1.61 -18.37 -2.89
N GLY A 233 -1.32 -17.11 -3.16
CA GLY A 233 -2.25 -16.04 -2.85
C GLY A 233 -3.50 -16.07 -3.73
N VAL A 234 -3.40 -16.43 -5.01
CA VAL A 234 -4.58 -16.61 -5.89
C VAL A 234 -5.47 -17.75 -5.41
N THR A 235 -4.87 -18.90 -5.08
CA THR A 235 -5.61 -20.07 -4.57
C THR A 235 -6.32 -19.73 -3.25
N MET A 236 -5.62 -19.07 -2.33
CA MET A 236 -6.20 -18.62 -1.06
C MET A 236 -7.32 -17.59 -1.27
N ASP A 237 -7.15 -16.60 -2.15
CA ASP A 237 -8.20 -15.60 -2.47
C ASP A 237 -9.47 -16.27 -3.02
N CYS A 238 -9.31 -17.24 -3.93
CA CYS A 238 -10.42 -18.00 -4.49
C CYS A 238 -11.13 -18.87 -3.44
N ILE A 239 -10.37 -19.59 -2.60
CA ILE A 239 -10.95 -20.38 -1.48
C ILE A 239 -11.70 -19.47 -0.52
N TRP A 240 -11.10 -18.34 -0.12
CA TRP A 240 -11.68 -17.39 0.80
C TRP A 240 -12.98 -16.78 0.26
N LYS A 241 -12.99 -16.38 -1.02
CA LYS A 241 -14.17 -15.87 -1.71
C LYS A 241 -15.31 -16.90 -1.71
N ASN A 242 -15.01 -18.16 -2.06
CA ASN A 242 -16.03 -19.23 -2.09
C ASN A 242 -16.55 -19.56 -0.69
N ARG A 243 -15.67 -19.64 0.31
CA ARG A 243 -16.08 -19.77 1.71
C ARG A 243 -17.03 -18.66 2.12
N ASN A 244 -16.74 -17.41 1.80
CA ASN A 244 -17.62 -16.29 2.18
C ASN A 244 -18.97 -16.33 1.47
N ILE A 245 -19.00 -16.79 0.22
CA ILE A 245 -20.26 -17.04 -0.49
C ILE A 245 -21.10 -18.08 0.26
N LEU A 246 -20.52 -19.18 0.75
CA LEU A 246 -21.26 -20.18 1.53
C LEU A 246 -21.79 -19.65 2.85
N VAL A 247 -20.99 -18.84 3.54
CA VAL A 247 -21.37 -18.30 4.85
C VAL A 247 -22.49 -17.26 4.72
N HIS A 248 -22.54 -16.51 3.63
CA HIS A 248 -23.48 -15.39 3.47
C HIS A 248 -24.63 -15.65 2.49
N ASN A 249 -24.56 -16.65 1.61
CA ASN A 249 -25.62 -17.01 0.67
C ASN A 249 -26.00 -18.50 0.82
N THR A 250 -27.16 -18.74 1.43
CA THR A 250 -27.64 -20.07 1.84
C THR A 250 -27.94 -21.05 0.69
N ASP A 251 -28.14 -20.58 -0.55
CA ASP A 251 -28.44 -21.43 -1.72
C ASP A 251 -27.24 -21.62 -2.68
N SER A 252 -26.04 -21.19 -2.29
CA SER A 252 -24.89 -21.24 -3.19
C SER A 252 -24.22 -22.60 -3.20
N ARG A 253 -24.24 -23.28 -4.35
CA ARG A 253 -23.38 -24.42 -4.65
C ARG A 253 -22.26 -23.97 -5.58
N PHE A 254 -21.03 -24.33 -5.26
CA PHE A 254 -19.88 -24.10 -6.13
C PHE A 254 -19.31 -25.44 -6.60
N SER A 255 -18.88 -25.49 -7.86
CA SER A 255 -18.16 -26.64 -8.40
C SER A 255 -16.66 -26.43 -8.21
N VAL A 256 -15.95 -27.51 -7.82
CA VAL A 256 -14.49 -27.53 -7.77
C VAL A 256 -13.90 -27.08 -9.11
N ASP A 257 -14.50 -27.49 -10.23
CA ASP A 257 -14.04 -27.11 -11.57
C ASP A 257 -14.15 -25.62 -11.84
N THR A 258 -15.24 -24.97 -11.39
CA THR A 258 -15.40 -23.51 -11.57
C THR A 258 -14.32 -22.75 -10.83
N VAL A 259 -14.05 -23.14 -9.58
CA VAL A 259 -13.01 -22.49 -8.76
C VAL A 259 -11.62 -22.79 -9.30
N ARG A 260 -11.37 -24.03 -9.76
CA ARG A 260 -10.14 -24.43 -10.44
C ARG A 260 -9.87 -23.57 -11.68
N MET A 261 -10.87 -23.35 -12.53
CA MET A 261 -10.74 -22.49 -13.70
C MET A 261 -10.50 -21.01 -13.33
N GLU A 262 -11.14 -20.51 -12.27
CA GLU A 262 -10.87 -19.15 -11.76
C GLU A 262 -9.41 -19.00 -11.28
N ILE A 263 -8.89 -19.99 -10.55
CA ILE A 263 -7.47 -20.02 -10.13
C ILE A 263 -6.56 -20.05 -11.36
N PHE A 264 -6.87 -20.89 -12.35
CA PHE A 264 -6.07 -21.03 -13.56
C PHE A 264 -5.97 -19.71 -14.32
N ASN A 265 -7.10 -19.07 -14.59
CA ASN A 265 -7.15 -17.81 -15.33
C ASN A 265 -6.40 -16.69 -14.60
N LYS A 266 -6.68 -16.48 -13.30
CA LYS A 266 -6.01 -15.44 -12.49
C LYS A 266 -4.50 -15.67 -12.40
N PHE A 267 -4.07 -16.91 -12.22
CA PHE A 267 -2.63 -17.23 -12.17
C PHE A 267 -1.95 -16.89 -13.49
N HIS A 268 -2.50 -17.34 -14.62
CA HIS A 268 -1.91 -17.06 -15.93
C HIS A 268 -1.91 -15.58 -16.30
N GLU A 269 -2.96 -14.83 -15.94
CA GLU A 269 -3.02 -13.37 -16.08
C GLU A 269 -1.86 -12.69 -15.35
N MET A 270 -1.64 -13.02 -14.07
CA MET A 270 -0.56 -12.42 -13.28
C MET A 270 0.84 -12.83 -13.76
N ILE A 271 1.03 -14.08 -14.21
CA ILE A 271 2.30 -14.51 -14.79
C ILE A 271 2.59 -13.80 -16.12
N ALA A 272 1.58 -13.64 -16.98
CA ALA A 272 1.73 -12.91 -18.24
C ALA A 272 2.11 -11.44 -17.99
N GLU A 273 1.51 -10.79 -16.99
CA GLU A 273 1.90 -9.44 -16.59
C GLU A 273 3.36 -9.37 -16.12
N LEU A 274 3.83 -10.37 -15.36
CA LEU A 274 5.21 -10.40 -14.87
C LEU A 274 6.22 -10.54 -15.99
N ASP A 275 5.95 -11.43 -16.94
CA ASP A 275 6.80 -11.64 -18.11
C ASP A 275 6.79 -10.39 -19.01
N SER A 276 5.67 -9.64 -19.07
CA SER A 276 5.58 -8.38 -19.81
C SER A 276 6.39 -7.23 -19.16
N LYS A 277 6.39 -7.13 -17.83
CA LYS A 277 7.13 -6.11 -17.06
C LYS A 277 8.64 -6.32 -17.11
N GLN A 278 9.11 -7.56 -17.33
CA GLN A 278 10.54 -7.83 -17.54
C GLN A 278 11.04 -7.42 -18.93
N ARG A 279 10.15 -7.28 -19.93
CA ARG A 279 10.51 -6.92 -21.32
C ARG A 279 10.54 -5.41 -21.59
N ILE A 280 10.07 -4.61 -20.65
CA ILE A 280 10.13 -3.16 -20.72
C ILE A 280 11.19 -2.73 -19.71
N PRO A 281 12.31 -2.11 -20.12
CA PRO A 281 13.16 -1.44 -19.15
C PRO A 281 12.27 -0.49 -18.38
N LEU A 282 12.14 -0.70 -17.07
CA LEU A 282 11.54 0.27 -16.18
C LEU A 282 12.39 1.55 -16.32
N GLN A 283 12.06 2.40 -17.29
CA GLN A 283 12.20 3.82 -17.09
C GLN A 283 11.32 4.08 -15.88
N THR A 284 11.97 4.07 -14.72
CA THR A 284 11.53 4.83 -13.57
C THR A 284 11.58 6.29 -13.99
N ASN A 285 10.70 6.69 -14.90
CA ASN A 285 9.99 7.93 -14.71
C ASN A 285 9.36 7.71 -13.35
N ARG A 286 10.04 8.19 -12.29
CA ARG A 286 9.33 8.61 -11.09
C ARG A 286 8.08 9.27 -11.65
N LEU A 287 6.91 8.73 -11.32
CA LEU A 287 5.67 9.46 -11.56
C LEU A 287 5.90 10.79 -10.85
N SER A 288 6.37 11.78 -11.60
CA SER A 288 6.18 13.15 -11.24
C SER A 288 4.67 13.21 -11.24
N PHE A 289 4.09 13.28 -10.03
CA PHE A 289 2.81 13.93 -9.89
C PHE A 289 2.87 15.11 -10.85
N PRO A 290 1.98 15.21 -11.85
CA PRO A 290 1.99 16.38 -12.71
C PRO A 290 2.01 17.55 -11.74
N ARG A 291 3.07 18.37 -11.78
CA ARG A 291 3.16 19.52 -10.88
C ARG A 291 1.88 20.28 -11.15
N LEU A 292 0.90 20.15 -10.26
CA LEU A 292 -0.39 20.81 -10.41
C LEU A 292 0.00 22.28 -10.48
N THR A 293 -0.11 22.84 -11.68
CA THR A 293 0.36 24.18 -11.99
C THR A 293 -0.46 25.23 -11.26
N THR A 294 -1.61 24.81 -10.73
CA THR A 294 -2.55 25.61 -9.97
C THR A 294 -2.37 25.33 -8.47
N GLU A 295 -2.59 26.38 -7.67
CA GLU A 295 -2.64 26.27 -6.22
C GLU A 295 -3.95 25.61 -5.72
N ARG A 296 -4.94 25.50 -6.61
CA ARG A 296 -6.27 24.99 -6.32
C ARG A 296 -6.55 23.74 -7.13
N CYS A 297 -6.89 22.65 -6.46
CA CYS A 297 -7.13 21.34 -7.09
C CYS A 297 -8.50 20.80 -6.68
N ILE A 298 -9.20 20.13 -7.59
CA ILE A 298 -10.41 19.38 -7.28
C ILE A 298 -10.23 17.94 -7.77
N LEU A 299 -10.32 17.00 -6.84
CA LEU A 299 -10.33 15.56 -7.09
C LEU A 299 -11.79 15.13 -7.25
N VAL A 300 -12.12 14.35 -8.26
CA VAL A 300 -13.48 13.84 -8.50
C VAL A 300 -13.46 12.34 -8.73
N ASP A 301 -14.50 11.65 -8.24
CA ASP A 301 -14.70 10.21 -8.42
C ASP A 301 -16.20 9.88 -8.50
N GLY A 302 -16.55 8.99 -9.42
CA GLY A 302 -17.91 8.53 -9.69
C GLY A 302 -18.05 7.02 -9.60
N SER A 303 -18.96 6.54 -8.76
CA SER A 303 -19.29 5.13 -8.62
C SER A 303 -20.67 4.82 -9.22
N PHE A 304 -20.81 3.69 -9.90
CA PHE A 304 -22.05 3.24 -10.52
C PHE A 304 -22.40 1.80 -10.14
N LYS A 305 -23.67 1.58 -9.78
CA LYS A 305 -24.23 0.25 -9.57
C LYS A 305 -25.73 0.25 -9.80
N ASP A 306 -26.23 -0.72 -10.56
CA ASP A 306 -27.67 -1.00 -10.75
C ASP A 306 -28.51 0.23 -11.13
N GLY A 307 -28.05 1.04 -12.09
CA GLY A 307 -28.77 2.23 -12.57
C GLY A 307 -28.67 3.46 -11.65
N LYS A 308 -27.89 3.37 -10.57
CA LYS A 308 -27.65 4.44 -9.61
C LYS A 308 -26.19 4.85 -9.63
N PHE A 309 -25.93 6.13 -9.39
CA PHE A 309 -24.59 6.60 -9.07
C PHE A 309 -24.50 7.25 -7.70
N GLY A 310 -23.30 7.17 -7.14
CA GLY A 310 -22.82 8.12 -6.15
C GLY A 310 -21.56 8.79 -6.70
N CYS A 311 -21.41 10.09 -6.50
CA CYS A 311 -20.20 10.81 -6.85
C CYS A 311 -19.73 11.70 -5.71
N GLY A 312 -18.42 11.97 -5.70
CA GLY A 312 -17.77 12.82 -4.72
C GLY A 312 -16.79 13.76 -5.39
N MET A 313 -16.58 14.91 -4.74
CA MET A 313 -15.49 15.81 -5.08
C MET A 313 -14.80 16.31 -3.82
N ILE A 314 -13.48 16.46 -3.89
CA ILE A 314 -12.64 17.05 -2.84
C ILE A 314 -11.90 18.23 -3.45
N ALA A 315 -12.18 19.44 -2.96
CA ALA A 315 -11.46 20.65 -3.34
C ALA A 315 -10.35 20.95 -2.33
N LEU A 316 -9.18 21.35 -2.82
CA LEU A 316 -7.96 21.60 -2.06
C LEU A 316 -7.37 22.95 -2.46
N SER A 317 -7.12 23.83 -1.49
CA SER A 317 -6.45 25.12 -1.68
C SER A 317 -5.08 25.09 -0.98
N LYS A 318 -3.99 25.03 -1.76
CA LYS A 318 -2.62 24.97 -1.20
C LYS A 318 -2.19 26.26 -0.51
N SER A 319 -2.70 27.41 -0.93
CA SER A 319 -2.33 28.70 -0.33
C SER A 319 -3.03 28.96 1.01
N SER A 320 -4.24 28.42 1.20
CA SER A 320 -4.96 28.55 2.48
C SER A 320 -4.88 27.30 3.36
N ASP A 321 -4.33 26.19 2.85
CA ASP A 321 -4.36 24.87 3.49
C ASP A 321 -5.78 24.40 3.86
N GLU A 322 -6.76 24.85 3.06
CA GLU A 322 -8.17 24.52 3.25
C GLU A 322 -8.63 23.47 2.25
N TRP A 323 -9.62 22.68 2.67
CA TRP A 323 -10.24 21.68 1.84
C TRP A 323 -11.75 21.59 2.05
N TRP A 324 -12.45 21.11 1.02
CA TRP A 324 -13.90 20.95 1.03
C TRP A 324 -14.28 19.63 0.38
N ILE A 325 -15.42 19.09 0.77
CA ILE A 325 -16.00 17.89 0.18
C ILE A 325 -17.45 18.15 -0.21
N SER A 326 -17.88 17.59 -1.32
CA SER A 326 -19.28 17.52 -1.71
C SER A 326 -19.56 16.17 -2.33
N THR A 327 -20.77 15.66 -2.10
CA THR A 327 -21.22 14.40 -2.67
C THR A 327 -22.59 14.59 -3.31
N SER A 328 -22.89 13.79 -4.31
CA SER A 328 -24.22 13.71 -4.92
C SER A 328 -24.52 12.28 -5.31
N SER A 329 -25.79 11.93 -5.38
CA SER A 329 -26.23 10.60 -5.82
C SER A 329 -27.58 10.72 -6.50
N SER A 330 -27.75 10.00 -7.60
CA SER A 330 -29.03 9.93 -8.32
C SER A 330 -29.03 8.70 -9.24
N LEU A 331 -29.90 8.70 -10.24
CA LEU A 331 -29.95 7.70 -11.30
C LEU A 331 -28.98 8.10 -12.41
N CYS A 332 -28.27 7.13 -12.97
CA CYS A 332 -27.51 7.32 -14.19
C CYS A 332 -27.50 6.03 -15.03
N SER A 333 -27.02 6.17 -16.25
CA SER A 333 -27.07 5.11 -17.25
C SER A 333 -25.81 4.25 -17.31
N SER A 334 -24.68 4.72 -16.78
CA SER A 334 -23.39 4.02 -16.89
C SER A 334 -22.35 4.51 -15.88
N ALA A 335 -21.26 3.76 -15.74
CA ALA A 335 -20.10 4.16 -14.95
C ALA A 335 -19.48 5.47 -15.46
N LEU A 336 -19.37 5.65 -16.79
CA LEU A 336 -18.83 6.89 -17.36
C LEU A 336 -19.75 8.10 -17.10
N ASP A 337 -21.07 7.88 -17.07
CA ASP A 337 -22.03 8.92 -16.67
C ASP A 337 -21.83 9.30 -15.20
N ALA A 338 -21.63 8.34 -14.30
CA ALA A 338 -21.29 8.62 -12.90
C ALA A 338 -20.02 9.47 -12.75
N GLU A 339 -18.98 9.17 -13.52
CA GLU A 339 -17.72 9.94 -13.55
C GLU A 339 -17.93 11.37 -14.07
N LEU A 340 -18.74 11.51 -15.11
CA LEU A 340 -19.11 12.83 -15.63
C LEU A 340 -19.91 13.65 -14.60
N GLN A 341 -20.82 13.01 -13.86
CA GLN A 341 -21.56 13.66 -12.77
C GLN A 341 -20.61 14.11 -11.64
N ALA A 342 -19.60 13.30 -11.30
CA ALA A 342 -18.57 13.69 -10.33
C ALA A 342 -17.81 14.95 -10.79
N MET A 343 -17.46 14.99 -12.07
CA MET A 343 -16.77 16.11 -12.67
C MET A 343 -17.61 17.39 -12.70
N LEU A 344 -18.89 17.28 -13.07
CA LEU A 344 -19.85 18.39 -13.04
C LEU A 344 -20.05 18.91 -11.62
N LEU A 345 -20.12 18.03 -10.62
CA LEU A 345 -20.21 18.42 -9.22
C LEU A 345 -19.00 19.29 -8.80
N GLY A 346 -17.78 18.87 -9.17
CA GLY A 346 -16.57 19.63 -8.92
C GLY A 346 -16.56 21.00 -9.60
N LEU A 347 -16.98 21.07 -10.87
CA LEU A 347 -17.04 22.33 -11.63
C LEU A 347 -18.09 23.31 -11.10
N HIS A 348 -19.29 22.83 -10.75
CA HIS A 348 -20.32 23.66 -10.15
C HIS A 348 -19.86 24.22 -8.81
N TRP A 349 -19.21 23.40 -7.98
CA TRP A 349 -18.66 23.86 -6.72
C TRP A 349 -17.56 24.91 -6.92
N ALA A 350 -16.64 24.69 -7.88
CA ALA A 350 -15.60 25.66 -8.22
C ALA A 350 -16.20 27.01 -8.63
N SER A 351 -17.22 26.99 -9.49
CA SER A 351 -17.93 28.19 -9.94
C SER A 351 -18.64 28.91 -8.78
N ALA A 352 -19.33 28.17 -7.91
CA ALA A 352 -20.02 28.73 -6.75
C ALA A 352 -19.05 29.40 -5.75
N ASN A 353 -17.81 28.91 -5.67
CA ASN A 353 -16.76 29.43 -4.79
C ASN A 353 -15.78 30.38 -5.50
N GLN A 354 -16.06 30.79 -6.74
CA GLN A 354 -15.24 31.73 -7.52
C GLN A 354 -13.79 31.22 -7.71
N TRP A 355 -13.64 29.93 -7.99
CA TRP A 355 -12.36 29.32 -8.34
C TRP A 355 -12.17 29.35 -9.86
N ASP A 356 -11.61 30.46 -10.34
CA ASP A 356 -11.41 30.69 -11.78
C ASP A 356 -10.24 29.91 -12.39
N ASN A 357 -9.28 29.50 -11.56
CA ASN A 357 -8.10 28.72 -11.97
C ASN A 357 -7.94 27.49 -11.08
N VAL A 358 -8.38 26.34 -11.57
CA VAL A 358 -8.40 25.07 -10.83
C VAL A 358 -7.93 23.92 -11.69
N SER A 359 -7.14 23.01 -11.11
CA SER A 359 -6.84 21.72 -11.72
C SER A 359 -7.86 20.68 -11.29
N LEU A 360 -8.60 20.12 -12.25
CA LEU A 360 -9.53 19.04 -12.03
C LEU A 360 -8.85 17.70 -12.32
N VAL A 361 -8.96 16.75 -11.39
CA VAL A 361 -8.27 15.47 -11.43
C VAL A 361 -9.31 14.35 -11.31
N SER A 362 -9.28 13.43 -12.27
CA SER A 362 -10.12 12.22 -12.32
C SER A 362 -9.22 11.06 -12.74
N ASP A 363 -9.51 9.88 -12.22
CA ASP A 363 -8.89 8.60 -12.59
C ASP A 363 -9.55 7.95 -13.83
N SER A 364 -10.73 8.45 -14.25
CA SER A 364 -11.39 8.04 -15.48
C SER A 364 -10.66 8.54 -16.73
N LYS A 365 -9.76 7.69 -17.25
CA LYS A 365 -9.00 7.96 -18.49
C LYS A 365 -9.92 8.29 -19.67
N ALA A 366 -11.03 7.57 -19.83
CA ALA A 366 -11.99 7.78 -20.92
C ALA A 366 -12.63 9.18 -20.87
N LEU A 367 -13.00 9.65 -19.67
CA LEU A 367 -13.54 10.99 -19.46
C LEU A 367 -12.50 12.07 -19.75
N VAL A 368 -11.29 11.92 -19.23
CA VAL A 368 -10.18 12.86 -19.42
C VAL A 368 -9.79 12.98 -20.90
N GLU A 369 -9.72 11.86 -21.62
CA GLU A 369 -9.42 11.84 -23.06
C GLU A 369 -10.54 12.48 -23.88
N GLY A 370 -11.82 12.20 -23.56
CA GLY A 370 -12.98 12.81 -24.23
C GLY A 370 -12.98 14.34 -24.10
N ILE A 371 -12.72 14.85 -22.90
CA ILE A 371 -12.66 16.30 -22.64
C ILE A 371 -11.48 16.95 -23.36
N ARG A 372 -10.28 16.32 -23.32
CA ARG A 372 -9.10 16.81 -24.05
C ARG A 372 -9.35 16.86 -25.56
N ALA A 373 -10.04 15.87 -26.10
CA ALA A 373 -10.37 15.79 -27.52
C ALA A 373 -11.54 16.70 -27.94
N LYS A 374 -12.25 17.32 -26.97
CA LYS A 374 -13.52 18.04 -27.19
C LYS A 374 -14.55 17.21 -27.98
N ARG A 375 -14.58 15.90 -27.72
CA ARG A 375 -15.50 14.95 -28.37
C ARG A 375 -16.27 14.21 -27.30
N SER A 376 -17.53 13.87 -27.58
CA SER A 376 -18.28 12.96 -26.71
C SER A 376 -17.55 11.61 -26.68
N PRO A 377 -17.16 11.09 -25.51
CA PRO A 377 -16.56 9.77 -25.42
C PRO A 377 -17.55 8.69 -25.88
N ASP A 378 -17.03 7.63 -26.49
CA ASP A 378 -17.85 6.56 -27.07
C ASP A 378 -18.38 5.63 -25.97
N TRP A 379 -19.68 5.69 -25.74
CA TRP A 379 -20.39 5.18 -24.55
C TRP A 379 -20.63 3.66 -24.55
N LYS A 380 -20.24 2.94 -25.62
CA LYS A 380 -20.48 1.50 -25.79
C LYS A 380 -19.29 0.59 -25.45
N ARG A 381 -18.19 1.16 -24.93
CA ARG A 381 -16.93 0.42 -24.70
C ARG A 381 -16.44 0.53 -23.26
N ILE A 382 -17.29 0.24 -22.28
CA ILE A 382 -16.86 -0.14 -20.92
C ILE A 382 -17.79 -1.25 -20.42
#